data_AF-A0A3R7QZ82-F1
#
_entry.id   AF-A0A3R7QZ82-F1
#
_cell.length_a   1.000
_cell.length_b   1.000
_cell.length_c   1.000
_cell.angle_alpha   90.00
_cell.angle_beta   90.00
_cell.angle_gamma   90.00
#
_symmetry.space_group_name_H-M   'P 1'
#
loop_
_entity.id
_entity.type
_entity.pdbx_description
1 polymer ?
#
loop_
_entity_poly.entity_id
_entity_poly.type
_entity_poly.pdbx_seq_one_letter_code
_entity_poly.pdbx_strand_id
1 'polypeptide(L)'
;MAAYKARLQEFDRILSQDVVDLKALRRLCFTGAPEEGGRRALCWKLLLNYLPLDTNQWDETLRKKRAQYQHFVGEGDGGGTARLSKNGSGNQHVDDHPLNPNPDSQWGSFFKDNEVLAQIDKDVRRLCPDIMFFQRGTNYPCRLIVDDQDVERLSHRVTHSSSRLHRLQERD
;
A
#
# COMPACT_ATOMS: atom_id res chain seq x y z
N MET A 1 -4.24 -37.06 -10.71
CA MET A 1 -3.58 -36.18 -11.71
C MET A 1 -4.52 -35.71 -12.82
N ALA A 2 -5.28 -36.60 -13.49
CA ALA A 2 -6.19 -36.20 -14.59
C ALA A 2 -7.29 -35.19 -14.17
N ALA A 3 -7.95 -35.41 -13.03
CA ALA A 3 -9.01 -34.53 -12.54
C ALA A 3 -8.51 -33.11 -12.20
N TYR A 4 -7.29 -32.99 -11.67
CA TYR A 4 -6.67 -31.69 -11.38
C TYR A 4 -6.33 -30.93 -12.67
N LYS A 5 -5.75 -31.61 -13.66
CA LYS A 5 -5.46 -31.02 -14.97
C LYS A 5 -6.73 -30.53 -15.68
N ALA A 6 -7.80 -31.33 -15.64
CA ALA A 6 -9.11 -30.94 -16.18
C ALA A 6 -9.67 -29.68 -15.48
N ARG A 7 -9.49 -29.58 -14.16
CA ARG A 7 -9.87 -28.39 -13.41
C ARG A 7 -9.08 -27.15 -13.83
N LEU A 8 -7.77 -27.26 -14.05
CA LEU A 8 -6.95 -26.15 -14.55
C LEU A 8 -7.44 -25.66 -15.92
N GLN A 9 -7.77 -26.59 -16.82
CA GLN A 9 -8.31 -26.26 -18.14
C GLN A 9 -9.64 -25.51 -18.05
N GLU A 10 -10.49 -25.87 -17.09
CA GLU A 10 -11.76 -25.16 -16.88
C GLU A 10 -11.54 -23.73 -16.37
N PHE A 11 -10.54 -23.51 -15.51
CA PHE A 11 -10.12 -22.15 -15.14
C PHE A 11 -9.63 -21.37 -16.36
N ASP A 12 -8.74 -21.96 -17.15
CA ASP A 12 -8.19 -21.30 -18.34
C ASP A 12 -9.32 -20.95 -19.33
N ARG A 13 -10.28 -21.86 -19.52
CA ARG A 13 -11.45 -21.63 -20.38
C ARG A 13 -12.27 -20.42 -19.96
N ILE A 14 -12.49 -20.21 -18.66
CA ILE A 14 -13.26 -19.06 -18.15
C ILE A 14 -12.43 -17.78 -18.21
N LEU A 15 -11.13 -17.85 -17.85
CA LEU A 15 -10.26 -16.69 -17.77
C LEU A 15 -9.82 -16.15 -19.14
N SER A 16 -9.94 -16.96 -20.21
CA SER A 16 -9.65 -16.57 -21.59
C SER A 16 -10.87 -16.04 -22.36
N GLN A 17 -12.03 -15.88 -21.73
CA GLN A 17 -13.21 -15.29 -22.37
C GLN A 17 -13.07 -13.77 -22.48
N ASP A 18 -13.50 -13.18 -23.58
CA ASP A 18 -13.52 -11.71 -23.76
C ASP A 18 -14.29 -11.00 -22.64
N VAL A 19 -15.37 -11.63 -22.15
CA VAL A 19 -16.11 -11.22 -20.96
C VAL A 19 -16.18 -12.39 -20.00
N VAL A 20 -15.51 -12.26 -18.86
CA VAL A 20 -15.42 -13.34 -17.87
C VAL A 20 -16.75 -13.53 -17.13
N ASP A 21 -17.29 -14.75 -17.16
CA ASP A 21 -18.45 -15.12 -16.34
C ASP A 21 -18.06 -15.20 -14.85
N LEU A 22 -18.35 -14.11 -14.12
CA LEU A 22 -18.07 -14.01 -12.69
C LEU A 22 -18.84 -15.02 -11.84
N LYS A 23 -20.05 -15.43 -12.26
CA LYS A 23 -20.86 -16.41 -11.52
C LYS A 23 -20.24 -17.80 -11.62
N ALA A 24 -19.82 -18.18 -12.82
CA ALA A 24 -19.10 -19.43 -13.04
C ALA A 24 -17.73 -19.43 -12.34
N LEU A 25 -16.99 -18.32 -12.39
CA LEU A 25 -15.71 -18.16 -11.69
C LEU A 25 -15.87 -18.33 -10.17
N ARG A 26 -16.87 -17.69 -9.56
CA ARG A 26 -17.18 -17.85 -8.12
C ARG A 26 -17.46 -19.30 -7.75
N ARG A 27 -18.26 -20.01 -8.55
CA ARG A 27 -18.56 -21.43 -8.32
C ARG A 27 -17.30 -22.29 -8.37
N LEU A 28 -16.40 -22.06 -9.33
CA LEU A 28 -15.13 -22.80 -9.40
C LEU A 28 -14.22 -22.48 -8.21
N CYS A 29 -14.07 -21.20 -7.88
CA CYS A 29 -13.24 -20.72 -6.79
C CYS A 29 -13.75 -21.11 -5.40
N PHE A 30 -15.02 -21.52 -5.26
CA PHE A 30 -15.58 -21.97 -3.98
C PHE A 30 -14.81 -23.16 -3.39
N THR A 31 -14.24 -24.01 -4.25
CA THR A 31 -13.39 -25.14 -3.87
C THR A 31 -11.90 -24.76 -3.80
N GLY A 32 -11.59 -23.46 -3.81
CA GLY A 32 -10.24 -22.90 -3.83
C GLY A 32 -9.73 -22.54 -5.23
N ALA A 33 -8.84 -21.54 -5.32
CA ALA A 33 -8.20 -21.17 -6.57
C ALA A 33 -6.84 -21.90 -6.74
N PRO A 34 -6.48 -22.40 -7.94
CA PRO A 34 -5.21 -23.07 -8.19
C PRO A 34 -4.00 -22.13 -8.07
N GLU A 35 -2.89 -22.60 -7.49
CA GLU A 35 -1.69 -21.78 -7.28
C GLU A 35 -0.87 -21.60 -8.57
N GLU A 36 -0.90 -22.61 -9.44
CA GLU A 36 -0.06 -22.71 -10.62
C GLU A 36 -0.48 -21.74 -11.72
N GLY A 37 0.50 -21.22 -12.47
CA GLY A 37 0.28 -20.41 -13.68
C GLY A 37 -0.36 -19.05 -13.41
N GLY A 38 -0.26 -18.51 -12.18
CA GLY A 38 -0.80 -17.19 -11.84
C GLY A 38 -2.34 -17.11 -11.78
N ARG A 39 -3.03 -18.26 -11.91
CA ARG A 39 -4.50 -18.33 -11.92
C ARG A 39 -5.11 -17.76 -10.64
N ARG A 40 -4.57 -18.08 -9.47
CA ARG A 40 -5.01 -17.51 -8.20
C ARG A 40 -4.95 -15.98 -8.20
N ALA A 41 -3.84 -15.41 -8.66
CA ALA A 41 -3.68 -13.96 -8.70
C ALA A 41 -4.74 -13.31 -9.60
N LEU A 42 -5.02 -13.91 -10.76
CA LEU A 42 -6.05 -13.40 -11.66
C LEU A 42 -7.47 -13.56 -11.10
N CYS A 43 -7.78 -14.72 -10.52
CA CYS A 43 -9.05 -14.99 -9.85
C CYS A 43 -9.31 -13.96 -8.75
N TRP A 44 -8.32 -13.67 -7.90
CA TRP A 44 -8.47 -12.67 -6.84
C TRP A 44 -8.69 -11.27 -7.38
N LYS A 45 -7.95 -10.86 -8.42
CA LYS A 45 -8.17 -9.54 -9.05
C LYS A 45 -9.60 -9.37 -9.58
N LEU A 46 -10.19 -10.43 -10.14
CA LEU A 46 -11.57 -10.40 -10.62
C LEU A 46 -12.59 -10.47 -9.48
N LEU A 47 -12.40 -11.37 -8.52
CA LEU A 47 -13.33 -11.57 -7.40
C LEU A 47 -13.38 -10.37 -6.45
N LEU A 48 -12.28 -9.63 -6.31
CA LEU A 48 -12.17 -8.39 -5.53
C LEU A 48 -12.53 -7.14 -6.36
N ASN A 49 -13.07 -7.32 -7.58
CA ASN A 49 -13.44 -6.23 -8.50
C ASN A 49 -12.30 -5.25 -8.82
N TYR A 50 -11.05 -5.70 -8.75
CA TYR A 50 -9.89 -4.89 -9.14
C TYR A 50 -9.76 -4.78 -10.67
N LEU A 51 -10.04 -5.88 -11.37
CA LEU A 51 -10.15 -5.91 -12.84
C LEU A 51 -11.62 -5.95 -13.27
N PRO A 52 -11.98 -5.28 -14.39
CA PRO A 52 -13.29 -5.42 -14.99
C PRO A 52 -13.47 -6.82 -15.59
N LEU A 53 -14.71 -7.20 -15.88
CA LEU A 53 -15.01 -8.51 -16.48
C LEU A 53 -14.62 -8.58 -17.97
N ASP A 54 -14.58 -7.44 -18.66
CA ASP A 54 -14.09 -7.33 -20.04
C ASP A 54 -12.56 -7.34 -20.05
N THR A 55 -11.98 -8.37 -20.66
CA THR A 55 -10.53 -8.60 -20.71
C THR A 55 -9.81 -7.54 -21.53
N ASN A 56 -10.47 -6.95 -22.52
CA ASN A 56 -9.87 -5.91 -23.38
C ASN A 56 -9.55 -4.64 -22.59
N GLN A 57 -10.20 -4.44 -21.45
CA GLN A 57 -10.00 -3.28 -20.58
C GLN A 57 -8.93 -3.51 -19.50
N TRP A 58 -8.36 -4.71 -19.40
CA TRP A 58 -7.44 -5.05 -18.31
C TRP A 58 -6.15 -4.24 -18.36
N ASP A 59 -5.52 -4.13 -19.52
CA ASP A 59 -4.25 -3.41 -19.64
C ASP A 59 -4.40 -1.93 -19.31
N GLU A 60 -5.45 -1.29 -19.84
CA GLU A 60 -5.75 0.11 -19.54
C GLU A 60 -6.10 0.31 -18.07
N THR A 61 -6.92 -0.57 -17.48
CA THR A 61 -7.26 -0.51 -16.06
C THR A 61 -6.01 -0.65 -15.19
N LEU A 62 -5.15 -1.63 -15.48
CA LEU A 62 -3.91 -1.86 -14.74
C LEU A 62 -2.97 -0.66 -14.85
N ARG A 63 -2.81 -0.10 -16.05
CA ARG A 63 -1.98 1.09 -16.29
C ARG A 63 -2.50 2.27 -15.47
N LYS A 64 -3.80 2.57 -15.55
CA LYS A 64 -4.42 3.68 -14.81
C LYS A 64 -4.31 3.49 -13.30
N LYS A 65 -4.63 2.30 -12.77
CA LYS A 65 -4.55 2.01 -11.33
C LYS A 65 -3.12 2.09 -10.80
N ARG A 66 -2.13 1.60 -11.55
CA ARG A 66 -0.71 1.71 -11.19
C ARG A 66 -0.22 3.16 -11.21
N ALA A 67 -0.61 3.94 -12.23
CA ALA A 67 -0.28 5.37 -12.29
C ALA A 67 -0.91 6.15 -11.13
N GLN A 68 -2.17 5.86 -10.79
CA GLN A 68 -2.84 6.44 -9.62
C GLN A 68 -2.13 6.08 -8.32
N TYR A 69 -1.75 4.81 -8.14
CA TYR A 69 -0.96 4.40 -6.98
C TYR A 69 0.39 5.13 -6.94
N GLN A 70 1.10 5.26 -8.06
CA GLN A 70 2.35 6.02 -8.13
C GLN A 70 2.16 7.49 -7.77
N HIS A 71 1.04 8.10 -8.17
CA HIS A 71 0.67 9.45 -7.74
C HIS A 71 0.47 9.52 -6.24
N PHE A 72 -0.30 8.59 -5.65
CA PHE A 72 -0.50 8.54 -4.19
C PHE A 72 0.77 8.21 -3.42
N VAL A 73 1.71 7.46 -3.99
CA VAL A 73 3.03 7.23 -3.40
C VAL A 73 3.85 8.51 -3.48
N GLY A 74 3.91 9.17 -4.64
CA GLY A 74 4.64 10.43 -4.80
C GLY A 74 4.05 11.61 -4.00
N GLU A 75 2.72 11.63 -3.82
CA GLU A 75 2.02 12.60 -2.97
C GLU A 75 2.08 12.19 -1.50
N GLY A 76 1.86 10.92 -1.17
CA GLY A 76 1.75 10.39 0.18
C GLY A 76 3.11 10.20 0.88
N ASP A 77 4.19 10.01 0.12
CA ASP A 77 5.55 10.08 0.64
C ASP A 77 6.07 11.54 0.69
N GLY A 78 5.19 12.50 0.40
CA GLY A 78 5.43 13.94 0.50
C GLY A 78 4.28 14.79 1.07
N GLY A 79 3.22 14.21 1.64
CA GLY A 79 2.07 14.99 2.11
C GLY A 79 1.06 14.08 2.80
N GLY A 80 0.87 14.12 4.12
CA GLY A 80 0.93 15.28 5.00
C GLY A 80 1.99 15.26 6.09
N THR A 81 3.10 14.51 5.97
CA THR A 81 4.11 14.49 7.05
C THR A 81 5.58 14.62 6.70
N ALA A 82 6.03 14.27 5.49
CA ALA A 82 7.47 14.32 5.17
C ALA A 82 7.88 15.56 4.35
N ARG A 83 6.95 16.33 3.79
CA ARG A 83 7.23 17.70 3.31
C ARG A 83 6.94 18.74 4.37
N LEU A 84 7.49 18.56 5.57
CA LEU A 84 7.92 19.73 6.32
C LEU A 84 9.06 20.35 5.50
N SER A 85 8.65 21.26 4.63
CA SER A 85 9.45 22.19 3.85
C SER A 85 10.96 22.18 4.19
N LYS A 86 11.75 21.48 3.38
CA LYS A 86 13.17 21.82 3.20
C LYS A 86 13.34 23.07 2.32
N ASN A 87 12.27 23.65 1.79
CA ASN A 87 12.29 24.91 1.03
C ASN A 87 11.82 26.07 1.91
N GLY A 88 12.72 26.56 2.77
CA GLY A 88 12.57 27.89 3.35
C GLY A 88 12.63 28.94 2.23
N SER A 89 11.48 29.31 1.66
CA SER A 89 11.30 30.52 0.86
C SER A 89 9.81 30.80 0.64
N GLY A 90 9.25 31.73 1.44
CA GLY A 90 8.04 32.49 1.12
C GLY A 90 6.74 32.00 1.77
N ASN A 91 6.32 32.69 2.83
CA ASN A 91 5.03 32.60 3.54
C ASN A 91 4.80 31.35 4.41
N GLN A 92 5.55 31.26 5.52
CA GLN A 92 5.07 30.53 6.70
C GLN A 92 3.87 31.29 7.28
N HIS A 93 2.70 30.65 7.33
CA HIS A 93 1.56 31.15 8.11
C HIS A 93 2.01 31.23 9.56
N VAL A 94 2.11 32.45 10.09
CA VAL A 94 2.76 32.77 11.37
C VAL A 94 2.16 32.04 12.57
N ASP A 95 0.96 31.47 12.41
CA ASP A 95 0.20 30.81 13.46
C ASP A 95 0.32 29.27 13.46
N ASP A 96 1.00 28.63 12.51
CA ASP A 96 1.09 27.16 12.47
C ASP A 96 2.33 26.64 13.22
N HIS A 97 2.19 26.44 14.53
CA HIS A 97 3.23 25.93 15.43
C HIS A 97 2.88 24.52 15.92
N PRO A 98 3.87 23.65 16.31
CA PRO A 98 3.64 22.30 16.84
C PRO A 98 2.75 22.18 18.08
N LEU A 99 2.39 23.30 18.70
CA LEU A 99 1.52 23.37 19.87
C LEU A 99 0.21 24.11 19.58
N ASN A 100 -0.08 24.41 18.31
CA ASN A 100 -1.32 25.06 17.93
C ASN A 100 -2.49 24.10 18.16
N PRO A 101 -3.45 24.43 19.04
CA PRO A 101 -4.61 23.57 19.33
C PRO A 101 -5.67 23.62 18.21
N ASN A 102 -5.48 24.44 17.17
CA ASN A 102 -6.42 24.56 16.08
C ASN A 102 -6.54 23.22 15.31
N PRO A 103 -7.75 22.64 15.14
CA PRO A 103 -7.95 21.41 14.38
C PRO A 103 -7.44 21.46 12.93
N ASP A 104 -7.30 22.65 12.33
CA ASP A 104 -6.80 22.84 10.97
C ASP A 104 -5.27 22.99 10.88
N SER A 105 -4.54 22.84 11.99
CA SER A 105 -3.06 22.93 12.00
C SER A 105 -2.41 21.77 11.22
N GLN A 106 -1.39 22.08 10.42
CA GLN A 106 -0.60 21.06 9.73
C GLN A 106 0.16 20.18 10.73
N TRP A 107 0.54 20.73 11.89
CA TRP A 107 1.16 19.98 12.98
C TRP A 107 0.19 18.98 13.63
N GLY A 108 -1.08 19.37 13.81
CA GLY A 108 -2.12 18.47 14.32
C GLY A 108 -2.31 17.25 13.42
N SER A 109 -2.36 17.46 12.10
CA SER A 109 -2.38 16.37 11.10
C SER A 109 -1.09 15.55 11.14
N PHE A 110 0.07 16.21 11.29
CA PHE A 110 1.35 15.52 11.33
C PHE A 110 1.49 14.55 12.50
N PHE A 111 1.07 14.94 13.69
CA PHE A 111 1.14 14.06 14.86
C PHE A 111 0.19 12.86 14.74
N LYS A 112 -1.03 13.08 14.25
CA LYS A 112 -2.01 12.00 13.99
C LYS A 112 -1.48 11.00 12.96
N ASP A 113 -0.93 11.50 11.86
CA ASP A 113 -0.33 10.67 10.83
C ASP A 113 0.83 9.84 11.40
N ASN A 114 1.72 10.44 12.20
CA ASN A 114 2.82 9.70 12.82
C ASN A 114 2.32 8.64 13.82
N GLU A 115 1.24 8.89 14.54
CA GLU A 115 0.62 7.90 15.42
C GLU A 115 0.12 6.69 14.62
N VAL A 116 -0.60 6.93 13.51
CA VAL A 116 -1.06 5.88 12.59
C VAL A 116 0.13 5.09 12.03
N LEU A 117 1.18 5.79 11.57
CA LEU A 117 2.37 5.15 11.02
C LEU A 117 3.12 4.31 12.06
N ALA A 118 3.18 4.76 13.31
CA ALA A 118 3.78 4.00 14.40
C ALA A 118 3.00 2.72 14.72
N GLN A 119 1.67 2.72 14.60
CA GLN A 119 0.87 1.50 14.74
C GLN A 119 1.11 0.54 13.58
N ILE A 120 1.15 1.05 12.34
CA ILE A 120 1.46 0.24 11.16
C ILE A 120 2.85 -0.43 11.30
N ASP A 121 3.89 0.31 11.71
CA ASP A 121 5.24 -0.26 11.90
C ASP A 121 5.24 -1.39 12.96
N LYS A 122 4.57 -1.19 14.09
CA LYS A 122 4.43 -2.22 15.13
C LYS A 122 3.72 -3.47 14.60
N ASP A 123 2.63 -3.29 13.85
CA ASP A 123 1.84 -4.39 13.29
C ASP A 123 2.58 -5.17 12.20
N VAL A 124 3.30 -4.47 11.34
CA VAL A 124 4.10 -5.09 10.29
C VAL A 124 5.25 -5.91 10.88
N ARG A 125 5.93 -5.44 11.94
CA ARG A 125 7.02 -6.18 12.59
C ARG A 125 6.59 -7.51 13.21
N ARG A 126 5.35 -7.58 13.70
CA ARG A 126 4.78 -8.79 14.32
C ARG A 126 4.02 -9.68 13.35
N LEU A 127 3.87 -9.28 12.09
CA LEU A 127 3.08 -10.01 11.11
C LEU A 127 3.80 -11.30 10.67
N CYS A 128 3.22 -12.45 10.99
CA CYS A 128 3.63 -13.77 10.52
C CYS A 128 5.16 -14.03 10.66
N PRO A 129 5.71 -14.01 11.90
CA PRO A 129 7.15 -14.09 12.11
C PRO A 129 7.77 -15.40 11.58
N ASP A 130 7.00 -16.47 11.46
CA ASP A 130 7.54 -17.75 10.97
C ASP A 130 7.64 -17.82 9.44
N ILE A 131 7.08 -16.85 8.72
CA ILE A 131 7.06 -16.82 7.26
C ILE A 131 8.15 -15.90 6.73
N MET A 132 9.18 -16.49 6.12
CA MET A 132 10.34 -15.78 5.55
C MET A 132 9.99 -14.69 4.54
N PHE A 133 8.85 -14.80 3.85
CA PHE A 133 8.38 -13.79 2.92
C PHE A 133 8.18 -12.41 3.57
N PHE A 134 7.71 -12.35 4.82
CA PHE A 134 7.44 -11.09 5.53
C PHE A 134 8.67 -10.53 6.27
N GLN A 135 9.71 -11.35 6.47
CA GLN A 135 10.92 -10.92 7.17
C GLN A 135 12.05 -10.43 6.24
N ARG A 136 12.00 -10.81 4.97
CA ARG A 136 13.04 -10.47 3.99
C ARG A 136 12.67 -9.20 3.23
N GLY A 137 13.68 -8.39 2.91
CA GLY A 137 13.53 -7.31 1.95
C GLY A 137 13.02 -7.84 0.60
N THR A 138 12.03 -7.16 0.03
CA THR A 138 11.51 -7.53 -1.30
C THR A 138 12.60 -7.43 -2.36
N ASN A 139 12.61 -8.38 -3.29
CA ASN A 139 13.48 -8.32 -4.48
C ASN A 139 13.05 -7.21 -5.46
N TYR A 140 11.85 -6.65 -5.26
CA TYR A 140 11.24 -5.62 -6.11
C TYR A 140 10.91 -4.38 -5.27
N PRO A 141 11.91 -3.65 -4.76
CA PRO A 141 11.68 -2.43 -3.99
C PRO A 141 11.09 -1.33 -4.88
N CYS A 142 10.23 -0.48 -4.29
CA CYS A 142 9.78 0.73 -4.97
C CYS A 142 10.95 1.73 -5.06
N ARG A 143 11.55 1.82 -6.24
CA ARG A 143 12.74 2.66 -6.49
C ARG A 143 12.51 4.14 -6.20
N LEU A 144 11.29 4.62 -6.47
CA LEU A 144 10.89 6.00 -6.17
C LEU A 144 11.07 6.38 -4.69
N ILE A 145 10.96 5.41 -3.78
CA ILE A 145 11.06 5.63 -2.33
C ILE A 145 12.47 5.29 -1.84
N VAL A 146 13.03 4.17 -2.33
CA VAL A 146 14.31 3.66 -1.82
C VAL A 146 15.49 4.52 -2.22
N ASP A 147 15.44 5.11 -3.42
CA ASP A 147 16.53 5.89 -4.00
C ASP A 147 16.40 7.40 -3.69
N ASP A 148 15.28 7.84 -3.13
CA ASP A 148 15.06 9.24 -2.73
C ASP A 148 15.75 9.53 -1.38
N GLN A 149 16.75 10.41 -1.42
CA GLN A 149 17.53 10.79 -0.24
C GLN A 149 16.81 11.79 0.68
N ASP A 150 15.75 12.44 0.19
CA ASP A 150 14.97 13.41 0.94
C ASP A 150 13.76 12.77 1.65
N VAL A 151 13.46 11.49 1.36
CA VAL A 151 12.37 10.74 2.01
C VAL A 151 12.90 9.98 3.23
N GLU A 152 12.48 10.41 4.42
CA GLU A 152 12.77 9.68 5.65
C GLU A 152 11.93 8.39 5.73
N ARG A 153 12.59 7.24 5.78
CA ARG A 153 11.91 5.94 5.88
C ARG A 153 11.07 5.86 7.15
N LEU A 154 9.90 5.20 7.04
CA LEU A 154 8.97 4.99 8.16
C LEU A 154 9.65 4.45 9.43
N SER A 155 10.57 3.49 9.28
CA SER A 155 11.33 2.94 10.39
C SER A 155 12.16 3.99 11.14
N HIS A 156 12.78 4.93 10.42
CA HIS A 156 13.52 6.04 11.03
C HIS A 156 12.57 7.04 11.70
N ARG A 157 11.48 7.41 11.02
CA ARG A 157 10.47 8.35 11.53
C ARG A 157 9.87 7.89 12.86
N VAL A 158 9.51 6.62 13.00
CA VAL A 158 8.89 6.06 14.22
C VAL A 158 9.88 6.03 15.40
N THR A 159 11.16 5.74 15.14
CA THR A 159 12.21 5.74 16.18
C THR A 159 12.55 7.16 16.67
N HIS A 160 12.60 8.14 15.76
CA HIS A 160 12.93 9.53 16.11
C HIS A 160 11.77 10.29 16.76
N SER A 161 10.52 10.05 16.34
CA SER A 161 9.34 10.69 16.92
C SER A 161 9.08 10.26 18.37
N SER A 162 9.24 8.97 18.68
CA SER A 162 9.14 8.46 20.07
C SER A 162 10.14 9.13 21.02
N SER A 163 11.35 9.40 20.52
CA SER A 163 12.43 10.07 21.28
C SER A 163 12.21 11.58 21.44
N ARG A 164 11.43 12.23 20.56
CA ARG A 164 11.09 13.67 20.67
C ARG A 164 9.88 13.92 21.55
N LEU A 165 8.85 13.07 21.48
CA LEU A 165 7.67 13.14 22.34
C LEU A 165 8.05 12.97 23.82
N HIS A 166 8.90 11.99 24.14
CA HIS A 166 9.38 11.77 25.51
C HIS A 166 10.11 13.00 26.07
N ARG A 167 11.00 13.61 25.28
CA ARG A 167 11.78 14.80 25.70
C ARG A 167 10.98 16.10 25.81
N LEU A 168 9.81 16.18 25.17
CA LEU A 168 8.93 17.34 25.29
C LEU A 168 7.96 17.19 26.47
N GLN A 169 7.58 15.97 26.85
CA GLN A 169 6.78 15.71 28.06
C GLN A 169 7.59 15.70 29.37
N GLU A 170 8.91 15.44 29.32
CA GLU A 170 9.79 15.48 30.51
C GLU A 170 10.29 16.88 30.89
N ARG A 171 9.81 17.93 30.22
CA ARG A 171 10.23 19.32 30.45
C ARG A 171 9.18 20.20 31.13
N ASP A 172 8.13 19.60 31.69
CA ASP A 172 7.15 20.25 32.57
C ASP A 172 7.24 19.72 34.00
#